data_AF-A0A941M1Z2-F1
#
_entry.id   AF-A0A941M1Z2-F1
#
_cell.length_a   1.000
_cell.length_b   1.000
_cell.length_c   1.000
_cell.angle_alpha   90.00
_cell.angle_beta   90.00
_cell.angle_gamma   90.00
#
_symmetry.space_group_name_H-M   'P 1'
#
loop_
_entity.id
_entity.type
_entity.pdbx_description
1 polymer ?
#
loop_
_entity_poly.entity_id
_entity_poly.type
_entity_poly.pdbx_seq_one_letter_code
_entity_poly.pdbx_strand_id
1 'polypeptide(L)'
;MQIGKKYDPDKVLFRHWCQLVPDTASAKKTLQKDLLKTAALCMEKAYMLKDSLGKSGIKSLIFAEICDVIGERSKRLQEIVF
;
A
#
# COMPACT_ATOMS: atom_id res chain seq x y z
N MET A 1 10.09 -10.16 -4.95
CA MET A 1 9.28 -10.84 -5.99
C MET A 1 8.93 -9.84 -7.08
N GLN A 2 8.83 -10.26 -8.33
CA GLN A 2 8.45 -9.39 -9.44
C GLN A 2 6.92 -9.22 -9.50
N ILE A 3 6.44 -8.03 -9.87
CA ILE A 3 5.00 -7.75 -10.11
C ILE A 3 4.84 -7.37 -11.57
N GLY A 4 4.13 -8.18 -12.35
CA GLY A 4 3.85 -7.89 -13.77
C GLY A 4 5.10 -7.47 -14.57
N LYS A 5 6.16 -8.26 -14.45
CA LYS A 5 7.47 -8.01 -15.08
C LYS A 5 8.27 -6.80 -14.55
N LYS A 6 7.85 -6.16 -13.45
CA LYS A 6 8.57 -5.05 -12.80
C LYS A 6 9.20 -5.47 -11.47
N TYR A 7 10.45 -5.07 -11.27
CA TYR A 7 11.18 -5.19 -10.00
C TYR A 7 11.16 -3.90 -9.20
N ASP A 8 11.22 -2.78 -9.91
CA ASP A 8 11.20 -1.44 -9.32
C ASP A 8 9.77 -1.11 -8.85
N PRO A 9 9.53 -1.00 -7.53
CA PRO A 9 8.21 -0.68 -6.99
C PRO A 9 7.71 0.65 -7.51
N ASP A 10 8.62 1.58 -7.85
CA ASP A 10 8.27 2.89 -8.38
C ASP A 10 7.85 2.87 -9.84
N LYS A 11 7.90 1.71 -10.48
CA LYS A 11 7.38 1.52 -11.85
C LYS A 11 6.19 0.56 -11.89
N VAL A 12 5.72 0.08 -10.73
CA VAL A 12 4.53 -0.76 -10.63
C VAL A 12 3.27 0.11 -10.78
N LEU A 13 2.32 -0.38 -11.57
CA LEU A 13 1.06 0.26 -11.95
C LEU A 13 -0.04 -0.79 -11.89
N PHE A 14 -1.31 -0.39 -11.94
CA PHE A 14 -2.45 -1.33 -11.81
C PHE A 14 -2.35 -2.48 -12.81
N ARG A 15 -2.03 -2.15 -14.08
CA ARG A 15 -1.88 -3.14 -15.16
C ARG A 15 -0.84 -4.21 -14.85
N HIS A 16 0.19 -3.92 -14.06
CA HIS A 16 1.20 -4.89 -13.66
C HIS A 16 0.64 -5.83 -12.58
N TRP A 17 -0.17 -5.32 -11.65
CA TRP A 17 -0.89 -6.14 -10.69
C TRP A 17 -1.95 -7.04 -11.37
N CYS A 18 -2.65 -6.53 -12.38
CA CYS A 18 -3.63 -7.31 -13.13
C CYS A 18 -3.02 -8.53 -13.85
N GLN A 19 -1.70 -8.57 -14.08
CA GLN A 19 -1.01 -9.74 -14.65
C GLN A 19 -0.86 -10.88 -13.64
N LEU A 20 -1.16 -10.65 -12.35
CA LEU A 20 -1.11 -11.68 -11.30
C LEU A 20 -2.43 -12.41 -11.10
N VAL A 21 -3.51 -11.95 -11.75
CA VAL A 21 -4.84 -12.53 -11.63
C VAL A 21 -5.36 -12.95 -13.01
N PRO A 22 -6.35 -13.85 -13.10
CA PRO A 22 -6.97 -14.21 -14.37
C PRO A 22 -7.49 -12.98 -15.12
N ASP A 23 -7.41 -13.01 -16.45
CA ASP A 23 -7.87 -11.93 -17.32
C ASP A 23 -9.41 -11.87 -17.42
N THR A 24 -10.04 -11.57 -16.29
CA THR A 24 -11.48 -11.39 -16.18
C THR A 24 -11.78 -10.06 -15.49
N ALA A 25 -12.87 -9.41 -15.90
CA ALA A 25 -13.30 -8.15 -15.29
C ALA A 25 -13.54 -8.30 -13.78
N SER A 26 -14.09 -9.45 -13.35
CA SER A 26 -14.35 -9.75 -11.94
C SER A 26 -13.06 -9.83 -11.12
N ALA A 27 -12.05 -10.59 -11.58
CA ALA A 27 -10.79 -10.74 -10.86
C ALA A 27 -10.03 -9.40 -10.75
N LYS A 28 -10.00 -8.60 -11.82
CA LYS A 28 -9.40 -7.26 -11.80
C LYS A 28 -10.10 -6.33 -10.81
N LYS A 29 -11.45 -6.36 -10.77
CA LYS A 29 -12.24 -5.55 -9.84
C LYS A 29 -12.02 -5.96 -8.38
N THR A 30 -11.92 -7.26 -8.09
CA THR A 30 -11.61 -7.76 -6.75
C THR A 30 -10.22 -7.31 -6.32
N LEU A 31 -9.20 -7.50 -7.18
CA LEU A 31 -7.84 -7.05 -6.93
C LEU A 31 -7.78 -5.54 -6.64
N GLN A 32 -8.49 -4.73 -7.42
CA GLN A 32 -8.56 -3.29 -7.20
C GLN A 32 -9.10 -2.96 -5.80
N LYS A 33 -10.21 -3.58 -5.41
CA LYS A 33 -10.81 -3.38 -4.08
C LYS A 33 -9.85 -3.80 -2.97
N ASP A 34 -9.18 -4.93 -3.13
CA ASP A 34 -8.24 -5.45 -2.13
C ASP A 34 -7.00 -4.55 -2.00
N LEU A 35 -6.46 -4.05 -3.10
CA LEU A 35 -5.34 -3.09 -3.09
C LEU A 35 -5.72 -1.80 -2.36
N LEU A 36 -6.89 -1.21 -2.67
CA LEU A 36 -7.37 0.00 -2.00
C LEU A 36 -7.63 -0.22 -0.52
N LYS A 37 -8.29 -1.34 -0.17
CA LYS A 37 -8.55 -1.72 1.23
C LYS A 37 -7.24 -1.92 1.99
N THR A 38 -6.26 -2.58 1.38
CA THR A 38 -4.96 -2.84 2.01
C THR A 38 -4.18 -1.55 2.21
N ALA A 39 -4.17 -0.64 1.23
CA ALA A 39 -3.53 0.66 1.36
C ALA A 39 -4.10 1.50 2.52
N ALA A 40 -5.43 1.48 2.69
CA ALA A 40 -6.10 2.15 3.81
C ALA A 40 -5.75 1.49 5.16
N LEU A 41 -5.81 0.15 5.23
CA LEU A 41 -5.48 -0.60 6.45
C LEU A 41 -4.02 -0.41 6.86
N CYS A 42 -3.07 -0.41 5.92
CA CYS A 42 -1.66 -0.16 6.22
C CYS A 42 -1.45 1.20 6.91
N MET A 43 -2.14 2.24 6.43
CA MET A 43 -2.06 3.57 7.04
C MET A 43 -2.63 3.58 8.45
N GLU A 44 -3.82 3.02 8.65
CA GLU A 44 -4.43 2.90 9.97
C GLU A 44 -3.51 2.18 10.94
N LYS A 45 -2.97 1.02 10.54
CA LYS A 45 -2.08 0.21 11.38
C LYS A 45 -0.75 0.90 11.68
N ALA A 46 -0.21 1.68 10.75
CA ALA A 46 1.02 2.44 10.99
C ALA A 46 0.84 3.47 12.11
N TYR A 47 -0.26 4.26 12.08
CA TYR A 47 -0.55 5.22 13.14
C TYR A 47 -0.89 4.53 14.46
N MET A 48 -1.71 3.46 14.44
CA MET A 48 -1.99 2.69 15.65
C MET A 48 -0.72 2.16 16.31
N LEU A 49 0.23 1.66 15.51
CA LEU A 49 1.51 1.16 16.02
C LEU A 49 2.36 2.29 16.61
N LYS A 50 2.47 3.42 15.91
CA LYS A 50 3.17 4.62 16.42
C LYS A 50 2.61 5.07 17.77
N ASP A 51 1.29 5.12 17.90
CA ASP A 51 0.63 5.53 19.15
C ASP A 51 0.83 4.49 20.26
N SER A 52 0.75 3.20 19.93
CA SER A 52 1.01 2.11 20.88
C SER A 52 2.45 2.16 21.41
N LEU A 53 3.43 2.37 20.54
CA LEU A 53 4.84 2.52 20.93
C LEU A 53 5.03 3.76 21.80
N GLY A 54 4.37 4.87 21.46
CA GLY A 54 4.39 6.10 22.24
C GLY A 54 3.84 5.92 23.67
N LYS A 55 2.77 5.12 23.82
CA LYS A 55 2.21 4.73 25.13
C LYS A 55 3.16 3.84 25.94
N SER A 56 3.96 3.01 25.27
CA SER A 56 5.02 2.20 25.89
C SER A 56 6.31 2.98 26.18
N GLY A 57 6.32 4.30 25.96
CA GLY A 57 7.49 5.16 26.20
C GLY A 57 8.54 5.11 25.07
N ILE A 58 8.30 4.37 24.00
CA ILE A 58 9.19 4.29 22.84
C ILE A 58 8.81 5.42 21.89
N LYS A 59 9.64 6.47 21.83
CA LYS A 59 9.44 7.62 20.95
C LYS A 59 10.62 7.79 20.02
N SER A 60 10.35 7.98 18.74
CA SER A 60 11.34 8.29 17.72
C SER A 60 10.72 9.19 16.65
N LEU A 61 11.48 10.18 16.19
CA LEU A 61 11.09 11.03 15.06
C LEU A 61 10.91 10.22 13.77
N ILE A 62 11.66 9.12 13.63
CA ILE A 62 11.59 8.21 12.49
C ILE A 62 10.19 7.59 12.35
N PHE A 63 9.42 7.45 13.43
CA PHE A 63 8.05 6.90 13.32
C PHE A 63 7.11 7.82 12.53
N ALA A 64 7.33 9.14 12.58
CA ALA A 64 6.57 10.06 11.74
C ALA A 64 6.98 9.91 10.27
N GLU A 65 8.27 9.86 9.99
CA GLU A 65 8.80 9.66 8.63
C GLU A 65 8.32 8.34 8.01
N ILE A 66 8.27 7.26 8.78
CA ILE A 66 7.71 5.98 8.34
C ILE A 66 6.23 6.13 7.97
N CYS A 67 5.43 6.79 8.80
CA CYS A 67 4.01 7.04 8.50
C CYS A 67 3.87 7.86 7.20
N ASP A 68 4.73 8.86 6.98
CA ASP A 68 4.68 9.71 5.80
C ASP A 68 5.02 8.91 4.53
N VAL A 69 6.04 8.06 4.57
CA VAL A 69 6.40 7.15 3.45
C VAL A 69 5.28 6.16 3.14
N ILE A 70 4.63 5.59 4.16
CA ILE A 70 3.47 4.71 3.97
C ILE A 70 2.32 5.52 3.35
N GLY A 71 2.11 6.76 3.80
CA GLY A 71 1.06 7.65 3.29
C GLY A 71 1.22 8.00 1.82
N GLU A 72 2.43 8.37 1.42
CA GLU A 72 2.77 8.64 0.03
C GLU A 72 2.50 7.42 -0.86
N ARG A 73 2.98 6.24 -0.43
CA ARG A 73 2.79 4.99 -1.19
C ARG A 73 1.32 4.57 -1.26
N SER A 74 0.56 4.75 -0.18
CA SER A 74 -0.87 4.45 -0.16
C SER A 74 -1.67 5.38 -1.07
N LYS A 75 -1.36 6.68 -1.10
CA LYS A 75 -1.99 7.64 -2.03
C LYS A 75 -1.74 7.24 -3.49
N ARG A 76 -0.50 6.89 -3.81
CA ARG A 76 -0.15 6.45 -5.15
C ARG A 76 -0.91 5.20 -5.59
N LEU A 77 -1.18 4.26 -4.69
CA LEU A 77 -2.04 3.10 -4.97
C LEU A 77 -3.51 3.47 -5.23
N GLN A 78 -3.98 4.59 -4.68
CA GLN A 78 -5.32 5.12 -4.96
C GLN A 78 -5.38 5.84 -6.31
N GLU A 79 -4.30 6.54 -6.70
CA GLU A 79 -4.17 7.21 -8.00
C GLU A 79 -4.05 6.22 -9.17
N ILE A 80 -3.58 5.01 -8.90
CA ILE A 80 -3.45 3.90 -9.84
C ILE A 80 -4.81 3.43 -10.43
N VAL A 81 -5.94 3.95 -9.93
CA VAL A 81 -7.31 3.62 -10.37
C VAL A 81 -7.74 4.34 -11.67
N PHE A 82 -6.97 5.30 -12.18
CA PHE A 82 -7.25 6.01 -13.44
C PHE A 82 -6.19 5.78 -14.52
#